data_AF-A0A1X7VVZ6-F1
#
_entry.id   AF-A0A1X7VVZ6-F1
#
_cell.length_a   1.000
_cell.length_b   1.000
_cell.length_c   1.000
_cell.angle_alpha   90.00
_cell.angle_beta   90.00
_cell.angle_gamma   90.00
#
_symmetry.space_group_name_H-M   'P 1'
#
loop_
_entity.id
_entity.type
_entity.pdbx_description
1 polymer ?
#
loop_
_entity_poly.entity_id
_entity_poly.type
_entity_poly.pdbx_seq_one_letter_code
_entity_poly.pdbx_strand_id
1 'polypeptide(L)'
;MASNELGNEAKEILRDHYGDLAKNIQNPVQLAEELYQYRIISEAALGEIKTEGWTTPNRNTALLRNVRLAIGQDHTRLRVVARALAKDIGVSSIGDEILQSCKMKFGQEEENNVEEPVPVRSIDRHTILRSDDLATLERLLKDVNDWEGLGLFLGIKKTSINRIGRDKKGVRDCRREMLFCWLSGSRDDMSSNVERTFNALIKALKDIENQEAIDGIESFLSK
;
A
#
# COMPACT_ATOMS: atom_id res chain seq x y z
N MET A 1 -5.09 -25.50 -17.33
CA MET A 1 -6.16 -26.13 -16.53
C MET A 1 -6.06 -25.73 -15.06
N ALA A 2 -4.90 -25.91 -14.40
CA ALA A 2 -4.70 -25.54 -12.99
C ALA A 2 -5.05 -24.08 -12.61
N SER A 3 -4.69 -23.07 -13.43
CA SER A 3 -4.99 -21.66 -13.12
C SER A 3 -6.49 -21.31 -13.09
N ASN A 4 -7.33 -22.04 -13.85
CA ASN A 4 -8.78 -21.82 -13.83
C ASN A 4 -9.42 -22.38 -12.55
N GLU A 5 -8.88 -23.47 -12.02
CA GLU A 5 -9.37 -24.13 -10.80
C GLU A 5 -9.06 -23.26 -9.58
N LEU A 6 -7.83 -22.74 -9.47
CA LEU A 6 -7.42 -21.88 -8.35
C LEU A 6 -8.23 -20.57 -8.29
N GLY A 7 -8.46 -19.93 -9.44
CA GLY A 7 -9.31 -18.73 -9.50
C GLY A 7 -10.77 -19.00 -9.16
N ASN A 8 -11.28 -20.20 -9.48
CA ASN A 8 -12.63 -20.60 -9.09
C ASN A 8 -12.69 -20.84 -7.58
N GLU A 9 -11.73 -21.56 -7.00
CA GLU A 9 -11.67 -21.75 -5.55
C GLU A 9 -11.59 -20.43 -4.79
N ALA A 10 -10.83 -19.45 -5.29
CA ALA A 10 -10.78 -18.11 -4.70
C ALA A 10 -12.16 -17.43 -4.70
N LYS A 11 -12.93 -17.55 -5.79
CA LYS A 11 -14.30 -17.01 -5.84
C LYS A 11 -15.24 -17.74 -4.88
N GLU A 12 -15.06 -19.03 -4.68
CA GLU A 12 -15.86 -19.83 -3.75
C GLU A 12 -15.60 -19.38 -2.30
N ILE A 13 -14.33 -19.20 -1.90
CA ILE A 13 -13.98 -18.66 -0.57
C ILE A 13 -14.66 -17.32 -0.36
N LEU A 14 -14.56 -16.38 -1.31
CA LEU A 14 -15.22 -15.08 -1.18
C LEU A 14 -16.75 -15.23 -1.09
N ARG A 15 -17.34 -16.15 -1.86
CA ARG A 15 -18.78 -16.37 -1.89
C ARG A 15 -19.31 -16.84 -0.53
N ASP A 16 -18.57 -17.68 0.17
CA ASP A 16 -19.01 -18.25 1.45
C ASP A 16 -19.19 -17.16 2.53
N HIS A 17 -18.48 -16.04 2.41
CA HIS A 17 -18.62 -14.88 3.29
C HIS A 17 -19.46 -13.73 2.71
N TYR A 18 -19.99 -13.88 1.49
CA TYR A 18 -20.60 -12.78 0.72
C TYR A 18 -21.77 -12.12 1.44
N GLY A 19 -22.62 -12.92 2.10
CA GLY A 19 -23.81 -12.42 2.79
C GLY A 19 -23.48 -11.52 3.98
N ASP A 20 -22.44 -11.86 4.73
CA ASP A 20 -22.00 -11.08 5.88
C ASP A 20 -21.20 -9.85 5.45
N LEU A 21 -20.37 -9.99 4.42
CA LEU A 21 -19.68 -8.85 3.81
C LEU A 21 -20.68 -7.81 3.28
N ALA A 22 -21.72 -8.24 2.56
CA ALA A 22 -22.71 -7.33 2.01
C ALA A 22 -23.44 -6.50 3.08
N LYS A 23 -23.59 -7.03 4.29
CA LYS A 23 -24.29 -6.38 5.40
C LYS A 23 -23.38 -5.51 6.26
N ASN A 24 -22.13 -5.93 6.46
CA ASN A 24 -21.31 -5.42 7.56
C ASN A 24 -20.18 -4.48 7.13
N ILE A 25 -19.80 -4.41 5.83
CA ILE A 25 -18.83 -3.42 5.35
C ILE A 25 -19.32 -2.02 5.71
N GLN A 26 -18.53 -1.29 6.51
CA GLN A 26 -18.91 0.02 7.02
C GLN A 26 -18.67 1.12 5.98
N ASN A 27 -17.52 1.06 5.29
CA ASN A 27 -17.09 2.12 4.39
C ASN A 27 -16.83 1.60 2.97
N PRO A 28 -17.86 1.23 2.20
CA PRO A 28 -17.69 0.64 0.87
C PRO A 28 -16.97 1.54 -0.13
N VAL A 29 -17.14 2.86 -0.02
CA VAL A 29 -16.46 3.81 -0.92
C VAL A 29 -14.96 3.85 -0.64
N GLN A 30 -14.57 3.92 0.63
CA GLN A 30 -13.15 3.92 1.02
C GLN A 30 -12.49 2.59 0.66
N LEU A 31 -13.16 1.47 0.91
CA LEU A 31 -12.69 0.15 0.51
C LEU A 31 -12.55 0.04 -1.02
N ALA A 32 -13.49 0.59 -1.78
CA ALA A 32 -13.40 0.62 -3.25
C ALA A 32 -12.21 1.47 -3.74
N GLU A 33 -11.95 2.62 -3.11
CA GLU A 33 -10.78 3.45 -3.44
C GLU A 33 -9.47 2.71 -3.20
N GLU A 34 -9.36 1.99 -2.08
CA GLU A 34 -8.20 1.15 -1.76
C GLU A 34 -8.02 0.01 -2.79
N LEU A 35 -9.11 -0.68 -3.16
CA LEU A 35 -9.03 -1.75 -4.15
C LEU A 35 -8.74 -1.26 -5.58
N TYR A 36 -9.18 -0.04 -5.91
CA TYR A 36 -8.81 0.62 -7.18
C TYR A 36 -7.32 0.99 -7.20
N GLN A 37 -6.82 1.52 -6.09
CA GLN A 37 -5.40 1.82 -5.89
C GLN A 37 -4.53 0.57 -6.09
N TYR A 38 -5.03 -0.60 -5.66
CA TYR A 38 -4.37 -1.89 -5.87
C TYR A 38 -4.65 -2.56 -7.22
N ARG A 39 -5.27 -1.87 -8.19
CA ARG A 39 -5.63 -2.39 -9.52
C ARG A 39 -6.51 -3.65 -9.50
N ILE A 40 -7.22 -3.89 -8.40
CA ILE A 40 -8.17 -4.99 -8.30
C ILE A 40 -9.42 -4.62 -9.09
N ILE A 41 -10.02 -3.46 -8.80
CA ILE A 41 -11.21 -2.98 -9.52
C ILE A 41 -10.85 -1.86 -10.51
N SER A 42 -11.65 -1.71 -11.56
CA SER A 42 -11.47 -0.67 -12.57
C SER A 42 -11.99 0.70 -12.11
N GLU A 43 -11.57 1.76 -12.81
CA GLU A 43 -12.10 3.11 -12.58
C GLU A 43 -13.62 3.17 -12.78
N ALA A 44 -14.14 2.45 -13.77
CA ALA A 44 -15.58 2.33 -14.01
C ALA A 44 -16.31 1.71 -12.81
N ALA A 45 -15.74 0.66 -12.21
CA ALA A 45 -16.28 0.03 -11.00
C ALA A 45 -16.23 0.99 -9.79
N LEU A 46 -15.15 1.75 -9.64
CA LEU A 46 -15.05 2.78 -8.59
C LEU A 46 -16.11 3.88 -8.78
N GLY A 47 -16.30 4.36 -10.01
CA GLY A 47 -17.32 5.35 -10.35
C GLY A 47 -18.74 4.88 -10.04
N GLU A 48 -19.06 3.62 -10.35
CA GLU A 48 -20.35 3.01 -10.00
C GLU A 48 -20.62 3.09 -8.49
N ILE A 49 -19.63 2.74 -7.66
CA ILE A 49 -19.78 2.70 -6.19
C ILE A 49 -19.87 4.11 -5.58
N LYS A 50 -19.17 5.09 -6.18
CA LYS A 50 -19.19 6.49 -5.75
C LYS A 50 -20.47 7.23 -6.11
N THR A 51 -21.31 6.66 -6.98
CA THR A 51 -22.53 7.31 -7.44
C THR A 51 -23.49 7.58 -6.28
N GLU A 52 -24.14 8.74 -6.29
CA GLU A 52 -25.16 9.12 -5.30
C GLU A 52 -26.43 8.28 -5.46
N GLY A 53 -27.22 8.15 -4.39
CA GLY A 53 -28.50 7.41 -4.43
C GLY A 53 -28.42 5.93 -4.05
N TRP A 54 -27.23 5.37 -3.80
CA TRP A 54 -27.09 4.01 -3.28
C TRP A 54 -27.22 3.98 -1.75
N THR A 55 -27.88 2.96 -1.21
CA THR A 55 -27.78 2.60 0.21
C THR A 55 -26.46 1.88 0.48
N THR A 56 -25.97 1.87 1.73
CA THR A 56 -24.74 1.16 2.09
C THR A 56 -24.79 -0.33 1.69
N PRO A 57 -25.85 -1.10 1.99
CA PRO A 57 -25.92 -2.50 1.53
C PRO A 57 -25.89 -2.65 0.01
N ASN A 58 -26.51 -1.74 -0.73
CA ASN A 58 -26.47 -1.77 -2.20
C ASN A 58 -25.03 -1.50 -2.69
N ARG A 59 -24.32 -0.52 -2.09
CA ARG A 59 -22.91 -0.25 -2.42
C ARG A 59 -22.02 -1.45 -2.12
N ASN A 60 -22.21 -2.07 -0.96
CA ASN A 60 -21.48 -3.27 -0.57
C ASN A 60 -21.69 -4.39 -1.61
N THR A 61 -22.94 -4.61 -2.03
CA THR A 61 -23.28 -5.62 -3.03
C THR A 61 -22.65 -5.32 -4.40
N ALA A 62 -22.66 -4.06 -4.83
CA ALA A 62 -22.03 -3.64 -6.09
C ALA A 62 -20.49 -3.79 -6.03
N LEU A 63 -19.88 -3.42 -4.90
CA LEU A 63 -18.45 -3.60 -4.67
C LEU A 63 -18.07 -5.09 -4.74
N LEU A 64 -18.74 -5.94 -3.96
CA LEU A 64 -18.44 -7.38 -3.93
C LEU A 64 -18.66 -8.05 -5.28
N ARG A 65 -19.65 -7.61 -6.07
CA ARG A 65 -19.85 -8.05 -7.46
C ARG A 65 -18.62 -7.74 -8.31
N ASN A 66 -18.15 -6.50 -8.26
CA ASN A 66 -16.97 -6.05 -9.03
C ASN A 66 -15.69 -6.75 -8.56
N VAL A 67 -15.52 -6.96 -7.26
CA VAL A 67 -14.39 -7.71 -6.68
C VAL A 67 -14.39 -9.17 -7.13
N ARG A 68 -15.55 -9.84 -7.12
CA ARG A 68 -15.68 -11.23 -7.59
C ARG A 68 -15.32 -11.36 -9.08
N LEU A 69 -15.69 -10.37 -9.90
CA LEU A 69 -15.30 -10.32 -11.31
C LEU A 69 -13.79 -10.12 -11.45
N ALA A 70 -13.22 -9.21 -10.65
CA ALA A 70 -11.81 -8.87 -10.63
C ALA A 70 -10.87 -10.03 -10.23
N ILE A 71 -11.30 -10.90 -9.30
CA ILE A 71 -10.52 -12.09 -8.93
C ILE A 71 -10.24 -12.98 -10.14
N GLY A 72 -11.15 -13.03 -11.13
CA GLY A 72 -10.85 -13.65 -12.43
C GLY A 72 -10.33 -15.09 -12.30
N GLN A 73 -9.15 -15.36 -12.87
CA GLN A 73 -8.40 -16.62 -12.72
C GLN A 73 -7.20 -16.46 -11.75
N ASP A 74 -7.09 -15.32 -11.09
CA ASP A 74 -5.93 -14.90 -10.32
C ASP A 74 -6.29 -14.91 -8.82
N HIS A 75 -5.94 -16.01 -8.16
CA HIS A 75 -6.19 -16.22 -6.73
C HIS A 75 -5.40 -15.23 -5.85
N THR A 76 -4.32 -14.62 -6.34
CA THR A 76 -3.53 -13.65 -5.56
C THR A 76 -4.33 -12.39 -5.26
N ARG A 77 -5.26 -12.02 -6.14
CA ARG A 77 -6.16 -10.87 -5.96
C ARG A 77 -7.08 -11.04 -4.76
N LEU A 78 -7.50 -12.27 -4.45
CA LEU A 78 -8.30 -12.53 -3.26
C LEU A 78 -7.52 -12.20 -1.99
N ARG A 79 -6.20 -12.46 -1.93
CA ARG A 79 -5.38 -12.10 -0.76
C ARG A 79 -5.34 -10.58 -0.56
N VAL A 80 -5.20 -9.82 -1.63
CA VAL A 80 -5.22 -8.33 -1.57
C VAL A 80 -6.57 -7.84 -1.06
N VAL A 81 -7.66 -8.40 -1.59
CA VAL A 81 -9.02 -8.11 -1.14
C VAL A 81 -9.20 -8.43 0.34
N ALA A 82 -8.76 -9.61 0.77
CA ALA A 82 -8.88 -10.05 2.15
C ALA A 82 -8.10 -9.15 3.13
N ARG A 83 -6.91 -8.67 2.72
CA ARG A 83 -6.13 -7.72 3.51
C ARG A 83 -6.82 -6.35 3.62
N ALA A 84 -7.47 -5.88 2.56
CA ALA A 84 -8.25 -4.64 2.62
C ALA A 84 -9.50 -4.82 3.52
N LEU A 85 -10.18 -5.97 3.43
CA LEU A 85 -11.30 -6.31 4.32
C LEU A 85 -10.88 -6.39 5.79
N ALA A 86 -9.70 -6.94 6.09
CA ALA A 86 -9.16 -7.02 7.44
C ALA A 86 -8.98 -5.64 8.11
N LYS A 87 -8.87 -4.56 7.34
CA LYS A 87 -8.77 -3.17 7.84
C LYS A 87 -10.13 -2.53 8.11
N ASP A 88 -11.22 -3.05 7.55
CA ASP A 88 -12.58 -2.53 7.83
C ASP A 88 -13.10 -3.14 9.13
N ILE A 89 -13.42 -2.27 10.10
CA ILE A 89 -13.84 -2.68 11.45
C ILE A 89 -15.06 -3.61 11.43
N GLY A 90 -15.98 -3.44 10.47
CA GLY A 90 -17.21 -4.24 10.40
C GLY A 90 -16.99 -5.65 9.88
N VAL A 91 -15.89 -5.90 9.17
CA VAL A 91 -15.60 -7.20 8.53
C VAL A 91 -14.16 -7.69 8.74
N SER A 92 -13.46 -7.12 9.72
CA SER A 92 -12.05 -7.42 9.99
C SER A 92 -11.80 -8.91 10.22
N SER A 93 -12.62 -9.54 11.08
CA SER A 93 -12.54 -10.98 11.36
C SER A 93 -12.79 -11.83 10.11
N ILE A 94 -13.69 -11.39 9.23
CA ILE A 94 -13.97 -12.08 7.96
C ILE A 94 -12.77 -11.93 7.01
N GLY A 95 -12.14 -10.76 6.97
CA GLY A 95 -10.89 -10.55 6.24
C GLY A 95 -9.79 -11.51 6.68
N ASP A 96 -9.61 -11.68 7.99
CA ASP A 96 -8.63 -12.62 8.56
C ASP A 96 -8.97 -14.08 8.26
N GLU A 97 -10.25 -14.47 8.35
CA GLU A 97 -10.72 -15.82 7.98
C GLU A 97 -10.45 -16.14 6.50
N ILE A 98 -10.67 -15.18 5.61
CA ILE A 98 -10.37 -15.34 4.18
C ILE A 98 -8.87 -15.46 3.95
N LEU A 99 -8.04 -14.65 4.64
CA LEU A 99 -6.57 -14.77 4.56
C LEU A 99 -6.08 -16.15 5.01
N GLN A 100 -6.64 -16.67 6.11
CA GLN A 100 -6.33 -17.99 6.61
C GLN A 100 -6.75 -19.09 5.62
N SER A 101 -7.93 -18.96 5.02
CA SER A 101 -8.42 -19.88 3.98
C SER A 101 -7.53 -19.86 2.73
N CYS A 102 -7.07 -18.68 2.31
CA CYS A 102 -6.10 -18.53 1.23
C CYS A 102 -4.79 -19.22 1.55
N LYS A 103 -4.28 -19.06 2.78
CA LYS A 103 -3.03 -19.70 3.24
C LYS A 103 -3.13 -21.23 3.21
N MET A 104 -4.27 -21.78 3.64
CA MET A 104 -4.50 -23.23 3.67
C MET A 104 -4.65 -23.83 2.27
N LYS A 105 -5.33 -23.12 1.35
CA LYS A 105 -5.64 -23.65 0.00
C LYS A 105 -4.56 -23.37 -1.04
N PHE A 106 -3.93 -22.20 -1.00
CA PHE A 106 -2.99 -21.75 -2.02
C PHE A 106 -1.54 -21.76 -1.54
N GLY A 107 -1.29 -22.14 -0.28
CA GLY A 107 0.04 -22.16 0.33
C GLY A 107 0.59 -20.77 0.62
N GLN A 108 1.79 -20.75 1.21
CA GLN A 108 2.59 -19.53 1.33
C GLN A 108 3.33 -19.30 0.02
N GLU A 109 2.63 -18.81 -1.02
CA GLU A 109 3.37 -18.05 -2.03
C GLU A 109 3.99 -16.85 -1.31
N GLU A 110 5.32 -16.83 -1.34
CA GLU A 110 6.20 -16.13 -0.42
C GLU A 110 5.74 -14.69 -0.14
N GLU A 111 5.57 -14.36 1.14
CA GLU A 111 5.58 -12.97 1.63
C GLU A 111 6.85 -12.20 1.22
N ASN A 112 7.84 -12.88 0.63
CA ASN A 112 9.09 -12.30 0.13
C ASN A 112 9.04 -11.87 -1.35
N ASN A 113 7.99 -12.19 -2.13
CA ASN A 113 7.98 -11.87 -3.56
C ASN A 113 6.62 -11.50 -4.17
N VAL A 114 5.57 -11.35 -3.36
CA VAL A 114 4.38 -10.60 -3.82
C VAL A 114 4.70 -9.12 -3.60
N GLU A 115 5.09 -8.41 -4.67
CA GLU A 115 5.08 -6.95 -4.67
C GLU A 115 3.73 -6.52 -4.08
N GLU A 116 3.73 -5.94 -2.89
CA GLU A 116 2.51 -5.29 -2.40
C GLU A 116 2.07 -4.33 -3.50
N PRO A 117 0.84 -4.47 -4.03
CA PRO A 117 0.38 -3.57 -5.07
C PRO A 117 0.50 -2.17 -4.48
N VAL A 118 1.26 -1.28 -5.12
CA VAL A 118 1.49 0.05 -4.57
C VAL A 118 0.21 0.85 -4.81
N PRO A 119 -0.35 1.54 -3.79
CA PRO A 119 -1.55 2.31 -3.98
C PRO A 119 -1.37 3.40 -5.04
N VAL A 120 -2.01 3.27 -6.20
CA VAL A 120 -1.93 4.31 -7.24
C VAL A 120 -2.91 5.42 -6.94
N ARG A 121 -2.52 6.34 -6.05
CA ARG A 121 -2.90 7.75 -6.23
C ARG A 121 -2.22 8.24 -7.52
N SER A 122 -2.75 9.25 -8.21
CA SER A 122 -1.93 9.98 -9.19
C SER A 122 -0.79 10.66 -8.43
N ILE A 123 0.27 9.91 -8.23
CA ILE A 123 1.47 10.34 -7.53
C ILE A 123 2.33 10.96 -8.62
N ASP A 124 2.37 12.28 -8.62
CA ASP A 124 3.37 13.03 -9.38
C ASP A 124 4.55 13.42 -8.47
N ARG A 125 5.55 14.04 -9.08
CA ARG A 125 6.77 14.50 -8.39
C ARG A 125 6.48 15.49 -7.25
N HIS A 126 5.36 16.21 -7.31
CA HIS A 126 4.99 17.27 -6.36
C HIS A 126 4.00 16.80 -5.30
N THR A 127 3.53 15.55 -5.39
CA THR A 127 2.59 14.96 -4.45
C THR A 127 3.20 14.91 -3.05
N ILE A 128 2.43 15.41 -2.06
CA ILE A 128 2.83 15.39 -0.66
C ILE A 128 2.72 13.96 -0.13
N LEU A 129 3.85 13.41 0.28
CA LEU A 129 3.99 12.10 0.89
C LEU A 129 3.56 12.13 2.35
N ARG A 130 2.91 11.03 2.77
CA ARG A 130 2.36 10.81 4.12
C ARG A 130 2.93 9.55 4.74
N SER A 131 2.61 9.30 5.99
CA SER A 131 3.00 8.07 6.73
C SER A 131 2.69 6.79 5.96
N ASP A 132 1.59 6.75 5.22
CA ASP A 132 1.14 5.56 4.50
C ASP A 132 2.01 5.24 3.27
N ASP A 133 2.83 6.19 2.81
CA ASP A 133 3.78 5.99 1.71
C ASP A 133 5.10 5.34 2.17
N LEU A 134 5.27 5.10 3.48
CA LEU A 134 6.50 4.55 4.05
C LEU A 134 6.90 3.22 3.39
N ALA A 135 5.95 2.30 3.22
CA ALA A 135 6.23 0.98 2.62
C ALA A 135 6.73 1.12 1.18
N THR A 136 6.15 2.05 0.42
CA THR A 136 6.59 2.38 -0.94
C THR A 136 8.03 2.88 -0.94
N LEU A 137 8.37 3.82 -0.05
CA LEU A 137 9.71 4.38 0.05
C LEU A 137 10.73 3.35 0.55
N GLU A 138 10.37 2.49 1.51
CA GLU A 138 11.23 1.41 1.97
C GLU A 138 11.64 0.46 0.84
N ARG A 139 10.70 0.17 -0.08
CA ARG A 139 10.94 -0.67 -1.25
C ARG A 139 11.83 0.05 -2.27
N LEU A 140 11.52 1.30 -2.60
CA LEU A 140 12.26 2.08 -3.60
C LEU A 140 13.69 2.38 -3.16
N LEU A 141 13.91 2.53 -1.85
CA LEU A 141 15.20 2.91 -1.27
C LEU A 141 15.91 1.73 -0.59
N LYS A 142 15.53 0.48 -0.92
CA LYS A 142 16.01 -0.72 -0.21
C LYS A 142 17.55 -0.86 -0.22
N ASP A 143 18.19 -0.39 -1.30
CA ASP A 143 19.63 -0.48 -1.54
C ASP A 143 20.38 0.82 -1.15
N VAL A 144 19.66 1.84 -0.68
CA VAL A 144 20.28 3.08 -0.19
C VAL A 144 20.86 2.83 1.20
N ASN A 145 22.19 2.70 1.27
CA ASN A 145 22.91 2.45 2.52
C ASN A 145 23.32 3.73 3.25
N ASP A 146 23.53 4.85 2.53
CA ASP A 146 23.81 6.15 3.12
C ASP A 146 22.52 6.88 3.56
N TRP A 147 21.85 6.29 4.56
CA TRP A 147 20.63 6.85 5.14
C TRP A 147 20.90 8.12 5.95
N GLU A 148 22.11 8.29 6.48
CA GLU A 148 22.51 9.47 7.25
C GLU A 148 22.65 10.69 6.34
N GLY A 149 23.41 10.56 5.24
CA GLY A 149 23.54 11.58 4.21
C GLY A 149 22.19 11.93 3.61
N LEU A 150 21.42 10.91 3.21
CA LEU A 150 20.07 11.10 2.69
C LEU A 150 19.19 11.88 3.67
N GLY A 151 19.17 11.50 4.95
CA GLY A 151 18.36 12.16 5.96
C GLY A 151 18.73 13.63 6.18
N LEU A 152 20.03 13.96 6.13
CA LEU A 152 20.50 15.35 6.22
C LEU A 152 20.02 16.19 5.02
N PHE A 153 20.12 15.66 3.79
CA PHE A 153 19.63 16.36 2.59
C PHE A 153 18.11 16.49 2.55
N LEU A 154 17.39 15.55 3.16
CA LEU A 154 15.95 15.63 3.41
C LEU A 154 15.58 16.64 4.53
N GLY A 155 16.57 17.29 5.16
CA GLY A 155 16.36 18.34 6.14
C GLY A 155 16.14 17.84 7.58
N ILE A 156 16.39 16.57 7.86
CA ILE A 156 16.40 16.04 9.23
C ILE A 156 17.61 16.60 9.97
N LYS A 157 17.40 17.08 11.21
CA LYS A 157 18.49 17.59 12.04
C LYS A 157 19.50 16.50 12.34
N LYS A 158 20.78 16.86 12.33
CA LYS A 158 21.89 15.95 12.69
C LYS A 158 21.71 15.29 14.07
N THR A 159 21.10 15.99 15.03
CA THR A 159 20.78 15.43 16.35
C THR A 159 19.82 14.25 16.27
N SER A 160 18.83 14.31 15.39
CA SER A 160 17.83 13.25 15.19
C SER A 160 18.43 12.09 14.41
N ILE A 161 19.27 12.35 13.39
CA ILE A 161 20.06 11.30 12.72
C ILE A 161 20.93 10.53 13.72
N ASN A 162 21.69 11.24 14.56
CA ASN A 162 22.51 10.61 15.59
C ASN A 162 21.69 9.85 16.64
N ARG A 163 20.43 10.24 16.89
CA ARG A 163 19.51 9.50 17.76
C ARG A 163 19.08 8.21 17.10
N ILE A 164 18.63 8.27 15.84
CA ILE A 164 18.21 7.09 15.06
C ILE A 164 19.32 6.05 14.99
N GLY A 165 20.57 6.46 14.70
CA GLY A 165 21.71 5.56 14.61
C GLY A 165 22.10 4.90 15.94
N ARG A 166 21.73 5.48 17.09
CA ARG A 166 21.92 4.88 18.42
C ARG A 166 20.78 3.95 18.81
N ASP A 167 19.55 4.31 18.46
CA ASP A 167 18.35 3.61 18.92
C ASP A 167 18.01 2.38 18.07
N LYS A 168 18.43 2.36 16.80
CA LYS A 168 18.10 1.29 15.84
C LYS A 168 19.32 0.42 15.53
N LYS A 169 19.07 -0.86 15.20
CA LYS A 169 20.11 -1.83 14.89
C LYS A 169 20.13 -2.13 13.40
N GLY A 170 21.13 -1.60 12.71
CA GLY A 170 21.40 -1.92 11.30
C GLY A 170 20.76 -0.93 10.31
N VAL A 171 21.34 -0.92 9.11
CA VAL A 171 21.07 0.10 8.07
C VAL A 171 19.61 0.15 7.66
N ARG A 172 18.95 -1.00 7.52
CA ARG A 172 17.53 -1.08 7.15
C ARG A 172 16.63 -0.39 8.18
N ASP A 173 16.82 -0.69 9.46
CA ASP A 173 16.00 -0.13 10.54
C ASP A 173 16.24 1.37 10.71
N CYS A 174 17.50 1.81 10.60
CA CYS A 174 17.83 3.23 10.61
C CYS A 174 17.19 3.97 9.44
N ARG A 175 17.25 3.41 8.23
CA ARG A 175 16.62 4.00 7.04
C ARG A 175 15.10 4.08 7.18
N ARG A 176 14.45 3.01 7.65
CA ARG A 176 13.00 2.99 7.91
C ARG A 176 12.60 4.10 8.88
N GLU A 177 13.31 4.21 10.01
CA GLU A 177 13.02 5.22 11.02
C GLU A 177 13.28 6.65 10.48
N MET A 178 14.36 6.84 9.73
CA MET A 178 14.67 8.10 9.05
C MET A 178 13.54 8.54 8.11
N LEU A 179 13.05 7.63 7.28
CA LEU A 179 11.91 7.90 6.38
C LEU A 179 10.64 8.22 7.17
N PHE A 180 10.38 7.47 8.25
CA PHE A 180 9.22 7.73 9.11
C PHE A 180 9.29 9.12 9.76
N CYS A 181 10.46 9.53 10.27
CA CYS A 181 10.68 10.87 10.80
C CYS A 181 10.44 11.95 9.74
N TRP A 182 10.98 11.77 8.53
CA TRP A 182 10.79 12.70 7.42
C TRP A 182 9.31 12.85 7.04
N LEU A 183 8.59 11.74 6.87
CA LEU A 183 7.17 11.73 6.52
C LEU A 183 6.29 12.36 7.61
N SER A 184 6.59 12.06 8.88
CA SER A 184 5.88 12.62 10.04
C SER A 184 6.07 14.15 10.13
N GLY A 185 7.23 14.66 9.72
CA GLY A 185 7.58 16.07 9.73
C GLY A 185 7.49 16.72 11.11
N SER A 186 7.90 15.99 12.14
CA SER A 186 8.00 16.51 13.50
C SER A 186 8.90 17.75 13.53
N ARG A 187 8.39 18.87 14.06
CA ARG A 187 9.15 20.14 14.14
C ARG A 187 10.43 20.00 14.97
N ASP A 188 10.44 19.06 15.91
CA ASP A 188 11.59 18.82 16.78
C ASP A 188 12.73 18.13 16.02
N ASP A 189 12.40 17.32 15.02
CA ASP A 189 13.37 16.54 14.25
C ASP A 189 13.79 17.22 12.94
N MET A 190 12.99 18.15 12.43
CA MET A 190 13.15 18.74 11.10
C MET A 190 13.63 20.19 11.13
N SER A 191 14.36 20.58 10.09
CA SER A 191 14.63 21.98 9.78
C SER A 191 13.35 22.69 9.30
N SER A 192 13.31 24.02 9.31
CA SER A 192 12.15 24.76 8.82
C SER A 192 11.95 24.55 7.30
N ASN A 193 10.69 24.46 6.87
CA ASN A 193 10.28 24.38 5.47
C ASN A 193 10.76 23.13 4.69
N VAL A 194 10.63 21.94 5.27
CA VAL A 194 10.94 20.69 4.57
C VAL A 194 9.77 20.26 3.67
N GLU A 195 10.06 20.13 2.38
CA GLU A 195 9.15 19.50 1.41
C GLU A 195 9.21 17.97 1.53
N ARG A 196 8.03 17.34 1.56
CA ARG A 196 7.87 15.89 1.65
C ARG A 196 7.30 15.37 0.34
N THR A 197 8.04 15.51 -0.73
CA THR A 197 7.62 15.13 -2.08
C THR A 197 8.64 14.21 -2.72
N PHE A 198 8.25 13.50 -3.78
CA PHE A 198 9.21 12.73 -4.58
C PHE A 198 10.28 13.63 -5.20
N ASN A 199 9.96 14.89 -5.56
CA ASN A 199 10.95 15.83 -6.07
C ASN A 199 12.03 16.17 -5.02
N ALA A 200 11.62 16.40 -3.77
CA ALA A 200 12.55 16.62 -2.67
C ALA A 200 13.44 15.39 -2.43
N LEU A 201 12.86 14.20 -2.49
CA LEU A 201 13.60 12.94 -2.37
C LEU A 201 14.58 12.72 -3.51
N ILE A 202 14.16 12.91 -4.76
CA ILE A 202 15.02 12.82 -5.95
C ILE A 202 16.20 13.80 -5.84
N LYS A 203 15.94 15.03 -5.37
CA LYS A 203 17.01 16.01 -5.16
C LYS A 203 18.02 15.51 -4.11
N ALA A 204 17.55 15.03 -2.97
CA ALA A 204 18.42 14.49 -1.94
C ALA A 204 19.21 13.25 -2.40
N LEU A 205 18.61 12.40 -3.23
CA LEU A 205 19.29 11.25 -3.84
C LEU A 205 20.37 11.66 -4.85
N LYS A 206 20.17 12.76 -5.59
CA LYS A 206 21.20 13.34 -6.46
C LYS A 206 22.39 13.84 -5.64
N ASP A 207 22.11 14.45 -4.49
CA ASP A 207 23.15 14.98 -3.60
C ASP A 207 24.00 13.87 -2.95
N ILE A 208 23.47 12.65 -2.82
CA ILE A 208 24.23 11.44 -2.41
C ILE A 208 24.65 10.53 -3.59
N GLU A 209 24.54 11.03 -4.82
CA GLU A 209 24.94 10.36 -6.07
C GLU A 209 24.31 8.96 -6.27
N ASN A 210 23.10 8.73 -5.76
CA ASN A 210 22.43 7.43 -5.88
C ASN A 210 21.51 7.35 -7.10
N GLN A 211 22.10 7.11 -8.27
CA GLN A 211 21.37 7.06 -9.55
C GLN A 211 20.35 5.91 -9.63
N GLU A 212 20.67 4.74 -9.05
CA GLU A 212 19.79 3.57 -9.06
C GLU A 212 18.44 3.85 -8.37
N ALA A 213 18.47 4.48 -7.20
CA ALA A 213 17.25 4.86 -6.50
C ALA A 213 16.45 5.93 -7.26
N ILE A 214 17.14 6.87 -7.92
CA ILE A 214 16.49 7.89 -8.77
C ILE A 214 15.74 7.21 -9.91
N ASP A 215 16.39 6.33 -10.66
CA ASP A 215 15.78 5.63 -11.78
C ASP A 215 14.59 4.76 -11.33
N GLY A 216 14.71 4.12 -10.17
CA GLY A 216 13.62 3.37 -9.54
C GLY A 216 12.39 4.24 -9.22
N ILE A 217 12.60 5.45 -8.69
CA ILE A 217 11.52 6.41 -8.44
C ILE A 217 10.93 6.92 -9.75
N GLU A 218 11.73 7.26 -10.74
CA GLU A 218 11.24 7.79 -12.03
C GLU A 218 10.43 6.74 -12.81
N SER A 219 10.87 5.48 -12.77
CA SER A 219 10.11 4.33 -13.29
C SER A 219 8.80 4.10 -12.53
N PHE A 220 8.77 4.39 -11.23
CA PHE A 220 7.56 4.32 -10.43
C PHE A 220 6.55 5.43 -10.80
N LEU A 221 7.01 6.66 -11.01
CA LEU A 221 6.17 7.82 -11.32
C LEU A 221 5.63 7.86 -12.76
N SER A 222 6.20 7.06 -13.66
CA SER A 222 5.80 7.00 -15.08
C SER A 222 4.75 5.92 -15.40
N LYS A 223 4.32 5.14 -14.39
CA LYS A 223 3.33 4.06 -14.50
C LYS A 223 1.92 4.52 -14.13
#